data_AF-A0A9Q8UQG8-F1
#
_entry.id   AF-A0A9Q8UQG8-F1
#
_cell.length_a   1.000
_cell.length_b   1.000
_cell.length_c   1.000
_cell.angle_alpha   90.00
_cell.angle_beta   90.00
_cell.angle_gamma   90.00
#
_symmetry.space_group_name_H-M   'P 1'
#
loop_
_entity.id
_entity.type
_entity.pdbx_description
1 polymer ?
#
loop_
_entity_poly.entity_id
_entity_poly.type
_entity_poly.pdbx_seq_one_letter_code
_entity_poly.pdbx_strand_id
1 'polypeptide(L)'
;MSDDPFLAAQADVLSLLDQTRSQLKSYLRIRSTSSASPELVEARQELESTLTDLSADLQDLVDSVKAVEGDPYRYGLDVAEVGRRRRLVQDVAKEVEDMHQQLNATAAQADAHLAHPDNFAVDADDMGDEYGEWEEQRQMEIMHEQDEALDGVFQTVGNLRMQADAMGRELEEQAELLEDTENITDRVTGKLETGMKKIRYVIEKNEDKYSSCCIAALIFVLILLLILVIVL
;
A
#
# COMPACT_ATOMS: atom_id res chain seq x y z
N MET A 1 20.44 0.09 14.70
CA MET A 1 19.05 -0.11 14.27
C MET A 1 19.14 -0.28 12.79
N SER A 2 18.92 -1.49 12.29
CA SER A 2 18.95 -1.78 10.87
C SER A 2 17.67 -1.19 10.28
N ASP A 3 17.78 -0.24 9.35
CA ASP A 3 16.61 0.26 8.63
C ASP A 3 15.97 -0.89 7.87
N ASP A 4 14.63 -0.99 7.94
CA ASP A 4 13.88 -2.05 7.29
C ASP A 4 13.98 -1.88 5.76
N PRO A 5 14.58 -2.83 5.03
CA PRO A 5 14.74 -2.72 3.58
C PRO A 5 13.41 -2.62 2.83
N PHE A 6 12.32 -3.17 3.41
CA PHE A 6 10.99 -3.05 2.84
C PHE A 6 10.52 -1.60 2.75
N LEU A 7 10.79 -0.80 3.78
CA LEU A 7 10.33 0.60 3.82
C LEU A 7 11.06 1.48 2.79
N ALA A 8 12.33 1.16 2.51
CA ALA A 8 13.09 1.82 1.44
C ALA A 8 12.50 1.46 0.07
N ALA A 9 12.35 0.17 -0.23
CA ALA A 9 11.75 -0.30 -1.48
C ALA A 9 10.31 0.20 -1.67
N GLN A 10 9.53 0.29 -0.59
CA GLN A 10 8.19 0.90 -0.60
C GLN A 10 8.24 2.37 -1.02
N ALA A 11 9.18 3.15 -0.48
CA ALA A 11 9.31 4.56 -0.84
C ALA A 11 9.70 4.74 -2.32
N ASP A 12 10.60 3.89 -2.81
CA ASP A 12 11.04 3.89 -4.20
C ASP A 12 9.87 3.55 -5.15
N VAL A 13 9.12 2.48 -4.86
CA VAL A 13 7.93 2.07 -5.63
C VAL A 13 6.86 3.16 -5.63
N LEU A 14 6.60 3.83 -4.50
CA LEU A 14 5.62 4.92 -4.44
C LEU A 14 6.08 6.15 -5.24
N SER A 15 7.38 6.46 -5.22
CA SER A 15 7.94 7.54 -6.03
C SER A 15 7.83 7.23 -7.53
N LEU A 16 8.13 5.99 -7.92
CA LEU A 16 8.01 5.55 -9.30
C LEU A 16 6.55 5.56 -9.76
N LEU A 17 5.62 5.11 -8.91
CA LEU A 17 4.18 5.18 -9.16
C LEU A 17 3.71 6.63 -9.41
N ASP A 18 4.17 7.60 -8.61
CA ASP A 18 3.85 9.01 -8.82
C ASP A 18 4.41 9.57 -10.14
N GLN A 19 5.61 9.15 -10.53
CA GLN A 19 6.19 9.47 -11.83
C GLN A 19 5.34 8.90 -12.97
N THR A 20 4.99 7.61 -12.90
CA THR A 20 4.16 6.92 -13.90
C THR A 20 2.78 7.56 -14.04
N ARG A 21 2.14 7.96 -12.92
CA ARG A 21 0.88 8.72 -12.94
C ARG A 21 1.00 10.04 -13.71
N SER A 22 2.11 10.75 -13.53
CA SER A 22 2.38 12.01 -14.24
C SER A 22 2.57 11.77 -15.74
N GLN A 23 3.35 10.74 -16.10
CA GLN A 23 3.59 10.34 -17.49
C GLN A 23 2.30 9.91 -18.19
N LEU A 24 1.46 9.10 -17.54
CA LEU A 24 0.16 8.69 -18.07
C LEU A 24 -0.76 9.89 -18.35
N LYS A 25 -0.84 10.85 -17.42
CA LYS A 25 -1.63 12.09 -17.63
C LYS A 25 -1.09 12.90 -18.82
N SER A 26 0.23 12.98 -18.97
CA SER A 26 0.85 13.68 -20.10
C SER A 26 0.53 12.96 -21.42
N TYR A 27 0.69 11.64 -21.47
CA TYR A 27 0.36 10.80 -22.62
C TYR A 27 -1.11 10.97 -23.05
N LEU A 28 -2.06 10.85 -22.11
CA LEU A 28 -3.48 11.02 -22.39
C LEU A 28 -3.81 12.43 -22.92
N ARG A 29 -3.13 13.46 -22.40
CA ARG A 29 -3.26 14.83 -22.88
C ARG A 29 -2.74 14.99 -24.32
N ILE A 30 -1.53 14.50 -24.60
CA ILE A 30 -0.93 14.56 -25.95
C ILE A 30 -1.83 13.85 -26.96
N ARG A 31 -2.36 12.68 -26.58
CA ARG A 31 -3.31 11.91 -27.40
C ARG A 31 -4.60 12.67 -27.67
N SER A 32 -5.11 13.41 -26.68
CA SER A 32 -6.32 14.22 -26.88
C SER A 32 -6.11 15.40 -27.83
N THR A 33 -4.85 15.83 -28.02
CA THR A 33 -4.51 16.95 -28.89
C THR A 33 -4.07 16.53 -30.29
N SER A 34 -3.42 15.37 -30.45
CA SER A 34 -2.97 14.82 -31.73
C SER A 34 -3.03 13.29 -31.70
N SER A 35 -3.54 12.69 -32.79
CA SER A 35 -3.69 11.23 -32.93
C SER A 35 -2.42 10.53 -33.42
N ALA A 36 -1.57 11.20 -34.20
CA ALA A 36 -0.33 10.65 -34.75
C ALA A 36 0.80 11.68 -34.63
N SER A 37 1.46 11.72 -33.47
CA SER A 37 2.65 12.55 -33.27
C SER A 37 3.84 11.70 -32.81
N PRO A 38 5.08 12.03 -33.23
CA PRO A 38 6.27 11.33 -32.76
C PRO A 38 6.43 11.45 -31.23
N GLU A 39 6.00 12.57 -30.65
CA GLU A 39 5.97 12.78 -29.20
C GLU A 39 5.03 11.81 -28.48
N LEU A 40 3.93 11.39 -29.12
CA LEU A 40 3.00 10.41 -28.55
C LEU A 40 3.61 9.01 -28.50
N VAL A 41 4.36 8.63 -29.53
CA VAL A 41 5.08 7.36 -29.59
C VAL A 41 6.18 7.32 -28.53
N GLU A 42 6.98 8.38 -28.42
CA GLU A 42 8.02 8.49 -27.40
C GLU A 42 7.43 8.45 -25.97
N ALA A 43 6.38 9.24 -25.71
CA ALA A 43 5.71 9.26 -24.41
C ALA A 43 5.09 7.90 -24.03
N ARG A 44 4.60 7.15 -25.03
CA ARG A 44 4.10 5.78 -24.83
C ARG A 44 5.23 4.85 -24.41
N GLN A 45 6.34 4.85 -25.16
CA GLN A 45 7.47 3.97 -24.89
C GLN A 45 8.10 4.23 -23.52
N GLU A 46 8.22 5.50 -23.13
CA GLU A 46 8.73 5.87 -21.80
C GLU A 46 7.79 5.38 -20.68
N LEU A 47 6.48 5.57 -20.86
CA LEU A 47 5.47 5.10 -19.92
C LEU A 47 5.47 3.57 -19.80
N GLU A 48 5.65 2.85 -20.90
CA GLU A 48 5.72 1.39 -20.91
C GLU A 48 6.97 0.86 -20.18
N SER A 49 8.13 1.47 -20.44
CA SER A 49 9.37 1.13 -19.76
C SER A 49 9.23 1.31 -18.25
N THR A 50 8.70 2.46 -17.82
CA THR A 50 8.52 2.74 -16.39
C THR A 50 7.47 1.84 -15.74
N LEU A 51 6.39 1.50 -16.43
CA LEU A 51 5.39 0.52 -15.95
C LEU A 51 5.98 -0.88 -15.79
N THR A 52 6.89 -1.27 -16.68
CA THR A 52 7.60 -2.56 -16.61
C THR A 52 8.54 -2.60 -15.41
N ASP A 53 9.32 -1.54 -15.21
CA ASP A 53 10.21 -1.40 -14.04
C ASP A 53 9.40 -1.43 -12.74
N LEU A 54 8.29 -0.66 -12.68
CA LEU A 54 7.39 -0.62 -11.54
C LEU A 54 6.75 -1.99 -11.24
N SER A 55 6.41 -2.75 -12.28
CA SER A 55 5.86 -4.10 -12.13
C SER A 55 6.91 -5.07 -11.55
N ALA A 56 8.17 -4.96 -11.97
CA ALA A 56 9.26 -5.76 -11.43
C ALA A 56 9.53 -5.43 -9.95
N ASP A 57 9.64 -4.15 -9.60
CA ASP A 57 9.85 -3.71 -8.22
C ASP A 57 8.67 -4.12 -7.31
N LEU A 58 7.45 -4.04 -7.84
CA LEU A 58 6.26 -4.50 -7.14
C LEU A 58 6.28 -6.02 -6.91
N GLN A 59 6.73 -6.82 -7.87
CA GLN A 59 6.89 -8.28 -7.70
C GLN A 59 7.85 -8.60 -6.56
N ASP A 60 8.97 -7.89 -6.47
CA ASP A 60 9.92 -8.06 -5.37
C ASP A 60 9.29 -7.70 -4.02
N LEU A 61 8.49 -6.63 -3.95
CA LEU A 61 7.73 -6.29 -2.74
C LEU A 61 6.71 -7.37 -2.38
N VAL A 62 5.95 -7.87 -3.35
CA VAL A 62 5.00 -8.98 -3.16
C VAL A 62 5.71 -10.19 -2.55
N ASP A 63 6.84 -10.60 -3.12
CA ASP A 63 7.57 -11.79 -2.69
C ASP A 63 8.21 -11.57 -1.31
N SER A 64 8.62 -10.34 -0.99
CA SER A 64 9.09 -9.98 0.34
C SER A 64 7.99 -10.11 1.41
N VAL A 65 6.75 -9.70 1.10
CA VAL A 65 5.61 -9.86 2.01
C VAL A 65 5.35 -11.35 2.24
N LYS A 66 5.25 -12.14 1.17
CA LYS A 66 5.07 -13.60 1.26
C LYS A 66 6.13 -14.29 2.11
N ALA A 67 7.39 -13.86 2.01
CA ALA A 67 8.48 -14.43 2.80
C ALA A 67 8.30 -14.21 4.30
N VAL A 68 7.70 -13.08 4.71
CA VAL A 68 7.48 -12.74 6.12
C VAL A 68 6.14 -13.23 6.66
N GLU A 69 5.19 -13.61 5.80
CA GLU A 69 3.84 -14.06 6.19
C GLU A 69 3.82 -15.29 7.08
N GLY A 70 4.72 -16.25 6.85
CA GLY A 70 4.73 -17.51 7.59
C GLY A 70 5.22 -17.38 9.04
N ASP A 71 6.12 -16.43 9.31
CA ASP A 71 6.65 -16.19 10.65
C ASP A 71 7.09 -14.72 10.84
N PRO A 72 6.15 -13.79 11.03
CA PRO A 72 6.46 -12.35 11.14
C PRO A 72 7.41 -12.03 12.30
N TYR A 73 7.27 -12.74 13.42
CA TYR A 73 8.04 -12.49 14.64
C TYR A 73 9.53 -12.81 14.46
N ARG A 74 9.88 -13.76 13.59
CA ARG A 74 11.28 -14.05 13.23
C ARG A 74 11.99 -12.85 12.60
N TYR A 75 11.24 -11.99 11.93
CA TYR A 75 11.73 -10.77 11.30
C TYR A 75 11.52 -9.53 12.18
N GLY A 76 11.05 -9.70 13.42
CA GLY A 76 10.74 -8.60 14.32
C GLY A 76 9.53 -7.76 13.90
N LEU A 77 8.67 -8.32 13.04
CA LEU A 77 7.47 -7.67 12.54
C LEU A 77 6.23 -8.11 13.34
N ASP A 78 5.27 -7.20 13.46
CA ASP A 78 3.94 -7.50 13.99
C ASP A 78 3.01 -7.98 12.87
N VAL A 79 2.02 -8.80 13.20
CA VAL A 79 1.02 -9.31 12.25
C VAL A 79 0.24 -8.14 11.63
N ALA A 80 -0.03 -7.10 12.41
CA ALA A 80 -0.68 -5.88 11.91
C ALA A 80 0.19 -5.13 10.88
N GLU A 81 1.52 -5.18 11.02
CA GLU A 81 2.45 -4.58 10.06
C GLU A 81 2.47 -5.36 8.75
N VAL A 82 2.56 -6.70 8.80
CA VAL A 82 2.45 -7.54 7.60
C VAL A 82 1.13 -7.30 6.87
N GLY A 83 0.02 -7.17 7.60
CA GLY A 83 -1.27 -6.81 7.02
C GLY A 83 -1.28 -5.45 6.31
N ARG A 84 -0.55 -4.44 6.84
CA ARG A 84 -0.39 -3.15 6.15
C ARG A 84 0.40 -3.27 4.86
N ARG A 85 1.52 -4.00 4.87
CA ARG A 85 2.37 -4.22 3.69
C ARG A 85 1.60 -4.90 2.56
N ARG A 86 0.82 -5.92 2.91
CA ARG A 86 -0.02 -6.65 1.96
C ARG A 86 -1.06 -5.77 1.30
N ARG A 87 -1.79 -4.95 2.08
CA ARG A 87 -2.78 -3.99 1.53
C ARG A 87 -2.14 -3.01 0.57
N LEU A 88 -1.00 -2.44 0.93
CA LEU A 88 -0.27 -1.53 0.06
C LEU A 88 0.09 -2.18 -1.27
N VAL A 89 0.68 -3.37 -1.22
CA VAL A 89 1.04 -4.13 -2.42
C VAL A 89 -0.19 -4.42 -3.28
N GLN A 90 -1.33 -4.75 -2.67
CA GLN A 90 -2.60 -4.97 -3.38
C GLN A 90 -3.12 -3.71 -4.07
N ASP A 91 -3.10 -2.57 -3.38
CA ASP A 91 -3.57 -1.30 -3.91
C ASP A 91 -2.69 -0.85 -5.09
N VAL A 92 -1.36 -0.94 -4.94
CA VAL A 92 -0.41 -0.60 -6.00
C VAL A 92 -0.54 -1.56 -7.19
N ALA A 93 -0.68 -2.87 -6.95
CA ALA A 93 -0.89 -3.85 -8.02
C ALA A 93 -2.13 -3.57 -8.85
N LYS A 94 -3.24 -3.23 -8.18
CA LYS A 94 -4.47 -2.86 -8.86
C LYS A 94 -4.29 -1.60 -9.72
N GLU A 95 -3.60 -0.60 -9.19
CA GLU A 95 -3.39 0.64 -9.92
C GLU A 95 -2.47 0.47 -11.13
N VAL A 96 -1.39 -0.31 -11.01
CA VAL A 96 -0.50 -0.64 -12.13
C VAL A 96 -1.26 -1.37 -13.24
N GLU A 97 -2.09 -2.34 -12.88
CA GLU A 97 -2.98 -3.03 -13.82
C GLU A 97 -3.96 -2.05 -14.50
N ASP A 98 -4.61 -1.17 -13.74
CA ASP A 98 -5.53 -0.17 -14.29
C ASP A 98 -4.82 0.79 -15.26
N MET A 99 -3.54 1.13 -15.02
CA MET A 99 -2.73 1.94 -15.93
C MET A 99 -2.36 1.19 -17.21
N HIS A 100 -1.96 -0.09 -17.12
CA HIS A 100 -1.73 -0.94 -18.28
C HIS A 100 -2.98 -1.10 -19.14
N GLN A 101 -4.14 -1.34 -18.53
CA GLN A 101 -5.40 -1.45 -19.24
C GLN A 101 -5.78 -0.15 -19.96
N GLN A 102 -5.56 1.00 -19.31
CA GLN A 102 -5.78 2.30 -19.95
C GLN A 102 -4.88 2.49 -21.17
N LEU A 103 -3.58 2.19 -21.06
CA LEU A 103 -2.61 2.29 -22.16
C LEU A 103 -2.93 1.38 -23.36
N ASN A 104 -3.53 0.22 -23.11
CA ASN A 104 -3.96 -0.68 -24.17
C ASN A 104 -5.29 -0.28 -24.79
N ALA A 105 -6.24 0.17 -23.97
CA ALA A 105 -7.50 0.70 -24.47
C ALA A 105 -7.26 1.91 -25.38
N THR A 106 -6.20 2.68 -25.14
CA THR A 106 -5.83 3.78 -26.03
C THR A 106 -5.29 3.32 -27.38
N ALA A 107 -4.59 2.19 -27.42
CA ALA A 107 -4.02 1.60 -28.62
C ALA A 107 -5.09 0.90 -29.49
N ALA A 108 -5.96 0.10 -28.87
CA ALA A 108 -7.09 -0.54 -29.56
C ALA A 108 -8.06 0.47 -30.21
N GLN A 109 -8.21 1.66 -29.62
CA GLN A 109 -8.98 2.76 -30.20
C GLN A 109 -8.31 3.36 -31.44
N ALA A 110 -6.98 3.39 -31.49
CA ALA A 110 -6.24 3.87 -32.65
C ALA A 110 -6.38 2.89 -33.82
N ASP A 111 -6.19 1.60 -33.55
CA ASP A 111 -6.26 0.55 -34.57
C ASP A 111 -7.67 0.43 -35.20
N ALA A 112 -8.73 0.57 -34.39
CA ALA A 112 -10.11 0.63 -34.88
C ALA A 112 -10.37 1.83 -35.81
N HIS A 113 -9.67 2.95 -35.64
CA HIS A 113 -9.79 4.13 -36.50
C HIS A 113 -9.14 3.91 -37.88
N LEU A 114 -8.13 3.04 -37.95
CA LEU A 114 -7.41 2.69 -39.18
C LEU A 114 -8.14 1.61 -40.00
N ALA A 115 -8.91 0.74 -39.33
CA ALA A 115 -9.66 -0.33 -40.00
C ALA A 115 -10.92 0.14 -40.76
N HIS A 116 -11.30 1.42 -40.67
CA HIS A 116 -12.48 1.96 -41.35
C HIS A 116 -12.20 2.28 -42.84
N PRO A 117 -12.84 1.59 -43.81
CA PRO A 117 -12.54 1.72 -45.24
C PRO A 117 -12.82 3.11 -45.84
N ASP A 118 -13.65 3.93 -45.18
CA ASP A 118 -14.02 5.28 -45.63
C ASP A 118 -12.91 6.31 -45.40
N ASN A 119 -11.90 6.03 -44.56
CA ASN A 119 -10.79 6.96 -44.32
C ASN A 119 -9.73 6.96 -45.46
N PHE A 120 -9.76 5.96 -46.35
CA PHE A 120 -8.85 5.84 -47.49
C PHE A 120 -9.48 6.28 -48.82
N ALA A 121 -10.62 6.99 -48.79
CA ALA A 121 -11.21 7.58 -49.99
C ALA A 121 -10.41 8.82 -50.41
N VAL A 122 -9.24 8.59 -51.01
CA VAL A 122 -8.37 9.62 -51.58
C VAL A 122 -9.07 10.25 -52.80
N ASP A 123 -9.41 11.53 -52.70
CA ASP A 123 -9.82 12.36 -53.83
C ASP A 123 -8.57 12.62 -54.69
N ALA A 124 -8.59 12.15 -55.94
CA ALA A 124 -7.40 11.90 -56.76
C ALA A 124 -6.74 13.15 -57.41
N ASP A 125 -6.74 14.32 -56.76
CA ASP A 125 -6.36 15.59 -57.41
C ASP A 125 -5.21 16.40 -56.76
N ASP A 126 -4.47 15.87 -55.77
CA ASP A 126 -3.35 16.61 -55.14
C ASP A 126 -2.04 15.82 -55.04
N MET A 127 -1.22 15.86 -56.10
CA MET A 127 0.12 15.25 -56.21
C MET A 127 1.21 15.98 -55.37
N GLY A 128 0.82 16.60 -54.25
CA GLY A 128 1.70 17.32 -53.33
C GLY A 128 1.79 16.69 -51.92
N ASP A 129 0.80 15.87 -51.53
CA ASP A 129 0.63 15.32 -50.17
C ASP A 129 1.17 13.89 -49.99
N GLU A 130 1.70 13.26 -51.05
CA GLU A 130 2.20 11.87 -51.04
C GLU A 130 3.32 11.64 -50.00
N TYR A 131 4.08 12.69 -49.65
CA TYR A 131 5.15 12.60 -48.63
C TYR A 131 4.61 12.62 -47.19
N GLY A 132 3.52 13.36 -46.95
CA GLY A 132 2.88 13.44 -45.63
C GLY A 132 2.09 12.17 -45.31
N GLU A 133 1.32 11.67 -46.30
CA GLU A 133 0.59 10.40 -46.18
C GLU A 133 1.52 9.21 -45.95
N TRP A 134 2.70 9.22 -46.59
CA TRP A 134 3.72 8.19 -46.40
C TRP A 134 4.37 8.24 -45.02
N GLU A 135 4.59 9.43 -44.45
CA GLU A 135 5.08 9.60 -43.07
C GLU A 135 4.04 9.14 -42.05
N GLU A 136 2.75 9.44 -42.27
CA GLU A 136 1.66 8.97 -41.41
C GLU A 136 1.53 7.45 -41.45
N GLN A 137 1.54 6.82 -42.64
CA GLN A 137 1.54 5.36 -42.77
C GLN A 137 2.72 4.70 -42.07
N ARG A 138 3.92 5.30 -42.19
CA ARG A 138 5.10 4.79 -41.51
C ARG A 138 5.03 4.93 -40.00
N GLN A 139 4.42 6.00 -39.48
CA GLN A 139 4.17 6.16 -38.05
C GLN A 139 3.13 5.17 -37.53
N MET A 140 2.09 4.87 -38.32
CA MET A 140 1.13 3.83 -37.99
C MET A 140 1.79 2.45 -37.90
N GLU A 141 2.67 2.12 -38.83
CA GLU A 141 3.41 0.84 -38.82
C GLU A 141 4.31 0.72 -37.57
N ILE A 142 5.03 1.79 -37.21
CA ILE A 142 5.85 1.83 -35.98
C ILE A 142 5.00 1.68 -34.72
N MET A 143 3.80 2.28 -34.70
CA MET A 143 2.89 2.18 -33.55
C MET A 143 2.33 0.75 -33.41
N HIS A 144 2.07 0.08 -34.54
CA HIS A 144 1.56 -1.29 -34.57
C HIS A 144 2.63 -2.33 -34.19
N GLU A 145 3.90 -2.11 -34.54
CA GLU A 145 5.02 -2.94 -34.07
C GLU A 145 5.20 -2.87 -32.55
N GLN A 146 4.96 -1.69 -31.95
CA GLN A 146 5.01 -1.52 -30.49
C GLN A 146 3.83 -2.20 -29.79
N ASP A 147 2.70 -2.38 -30.46
CA ASP A 147 1.55 -3.08 -29.89
C ASP A 147 1.76 -4.59 -29.77
N GLU A 148 2.48 -5.24 -30.69
CA GLU A 148 2.80 -6.67 -30.60
C GLU A 148 3.76 -6.99 -29.43
N ALA A 149 4.61 -6.05 -29.01
CA ALA A 149 5.52 -6.23 -27.88
C ALA A 149 4.80 -6.32 -26.52
N LEU A 150 3.56 -5.82 -26.43
CA LEU A 150 2.80 -5.69 -25.18
C LEU A 150 2.27 -7.02 -24.63
N ASP A 151 2.10 -8.04 -25.49
CA ASP A 151 1.48 -9.30 -25.09
C ASP A 151 2.35 -10.06 -24.07
N GLY A 152 3.67 -9.82 -24.07
CA GLY A 152 4.63 -10.43 -23.15
C GLY A 152 4.59 -9.83 -21.72
N VAL A 153 4.32 -8.54 -21.57
CA VAL A 153 4.28 -7.86 -20.25
C VAL A 153 2.99 -8.21 -19.50
N PHE A 154 1.91 -8.46 -20.22
CA PHE A 154 0.60 -8.81 -19.67
C PHE A 154 0.60 -10.09 -18.84
N GLN A 155 1.42 -11.08 -19.20
CA GLN A 155 1.51 -12.30 -18.41
C GLN A 155 2.03 -12.01 -16.99
N THR A 156 2.96 -11.06 -16.86
CA THR A 156 3.57 -10.71 -15.56
C THR A 156 2.60 -9.91 -14.69
N VAL A 157 1.93 -8.90 -15.25
CA VAL A 157 0.96 -8.06 -14.49
C VAL A 157 -0.32 -8.83 -14.13
N GLY A 158 -0.80 -9.69 -15.04
CA GLY A 158 -1.94 -10.56 -14.76
C GLY A 158 -1.65 -11.56 -13.63
N ASN A 159 -0.42 -12.09 -13.58
CA ASN A 159 0.03 -12.95 -12.48
C ASN A 159 0.15 -12.17 -11.17
N LEU A 160 0.71 -10.96 -11.20
CA LEU A 160 0.80 -10.04 -10.06
C LEU A 160 -0.58 -9.76 -9.46
N ARG A 161 -1.58 -9.45 -10.28
CA ARG A 161 -2.95 -9.21 -9.82
C ARG A 161 -3.53 -10.46 -9.16
N MET A 162 -3.42 -11.64 -9.77
CA MET A 162 -3.92 -12.88 -9.16
C MET A 162 -3.24 -13.17 -7.82
N GLN A 163 -1.94 -12.88 -7.73
CA GLN A 163 -1.15 -13.03 -6.53
C GLN A 163 -1.56 -12.03 -5.44
N ALA A 164 -1.75 -10.76 -5.78
CA ALA A 164 -2.24 -9.72 -4.89
C ALA A 164 -3.68 -9.98 -4.41
N ASP A 165 -4.55 -10.47 -5.28
CA ASP A 165 -5.95 -10.77 -4.99
C ASP A 165 -6.10 -12.03 -4.11
N ALA A 166 -5.26 -13.05 -4.33
CA ALA A 166 -5.18 -14.20 -3.41
C ALA A 166 -4.76 -13.78 -2.00
N MET A 167 -3.76 -12.90 -1.89
CA MET A 167 -3.34 -12.31 -0.61
C MET A 167 -4.46 -11.43 0.01
N GLY A 168 -5.21 -10.69 -0.82
CA GLY A 168 -6.32 -9.84 -0.38
C GLY A 168 -7.52 -10.61 0.17
N ARG A 169 -7.87 -11.77 -0.41
CA ARG A 169 -8.95 -12.62 0.10
C ARG A 169 -8.62 -13.24 1.47
N GLU A 170 -7.36 -13.61 1.71
CA GLU A 170 -6.92 -14.06 3.03
C GLU A 170 -7.06 -12.96 4.09
N LEU A 171 -7.02 -11.68 3.70
CA LEU A 171 -7.32 -10.56 4.61
C LEU A 171 -8.81 -10.40 4.88
N GLU A 172 -9.72 -10.76 3.99
CA GLU A 172 -11.16 -10.70 4.30
C GLU A 172 -11.52 -11.80 5.32
N GLU A 173 -10.93 -12.99 5.18
CA GLU A 173 -11.00 -14.06 6.19
C GLU A 173 -10.30 -13.70 7.52
N GLN A 174 -9.18 -12.96 7.49
CA GLN A 174 -8.46 -12.55 8.71
C GLN A 174 -8.92 -11.19 9.28
N ALA A 175 -9.65 -10.37 8.53
CA ALA A 175 -10.27 -9.13 9.00
C ALA A 175 -11.44 -9.43 9.94
N GLU A 176 -12.12 -10.56 9.73
CA GLU A 176 -13.09 -11.13 10.66
C GLU A 176 -12.44 -11.46 12.03
N LEU A 177 -11.11 -11.69 12.08
CA LEU A 177 -10.33 -11.86 13.32
C LEU A 177 -9.71 -10.55 13.87
N LEU A 178 -9.70 -9.46 13.09
CA LEU A 178 -9.13 -8.16 13.51
C LEU A 178 -10.13 -7.26 14.24
N GLU A 179 -11.44 -7.43 14.03
CA GLU A 179 -12.47 -6.86 14.92
C GLU A 179 -12.32 -7.39 16.36
N ASP A 180 -11.81 -8.61 16.52
CA ASP A 180 -11.45 -9.17 17.82
C ASP A 180 -10.19 -8.51 18.43
N THR A 181 -9.29 -7.96 17.63
CA THR A 181 -8.02 -7.40 18.13
C THR A 181 -8.20 -5.99 18.74
N GLU A 182 -9.09 -5.17 18.17
CA GLU A 182 -9.53 -3.91 18.79
C GLU A 182 -10.33 -4.18 20.09
N ASN A 183 -11.25 -5.16 20.04
CA ASN A 183 -11.99 -5.60 21.22
C ASN A 183 -11.09 -6.18 22.33
N ILE A 184 -10.02 -6.91 21.98
CA ILE A 184 -9.04 -7.43 22.96
C ILE A 184 -8.22 -6.29 23.57
N THR A 185 -7.82 -5.29 22.79
CA THR A 185 -7.05 -4.13 23.29
C THR A 185 -7.87 -3.31 24.29
N ASP A 186 -9.15 -3.07 23.99
CA ASP A 186 -10.06 -2.40 24.92
C ASP A 186 -10.33 -3.23 26.18
N ARG A 187 -10.46 -4.55 26.04
CA ARG A 187 -10.66 -5.47 27.17
C ARG A 187 -9.43 -5.60 28.05
N VAL A 188 -8.22 -5.53 27.48
CA VAL A 188 -6.95 -5.50 28.21
C VAL A 188 -6.79 -4.17 28.93
N THR A 189 -7.11 -3.04 28.29
CA THR A 189 -7.07 -1.70 28.87
C THR A 189 -8.04 -1.58 30.06
N GLY A 190 -9.28 -2.05 29.92
CA GLY A 190 -10.26 -2.05 31.01
C GLY A 190 -9.87 -2.96 32.20
N LYS A 191 -9.23 -4.11 31.93
CA LYS A 191 -8.69 -4.99 32.98
C LYS A 191 -7.48 -4.38 33.68
N LEU A 192 -6.58 -3.72 32.95
CA LEU A 192 -5.43 -3.00 33.51
C LEU A 192 -5.88 -1.84 34.40
N GLU A 193 -6.84 -1.04 33.96
CA GLU A 193 -7.37 0.07 34.76
C GLU A 193 -8.02 -0.44 36.06
N THR A 194 -8.77 -1.53 35.97
CA THR A 194 -9.39 -2.18 37.14
C THR A 194 -8.33 -2.77 38.07
N GLY A 195 -7.27 -3.37 37.52
CA GLY A 195 -6.12 -3.87 38.27
C GLY A 195 -5.38 -2.77 39.02
N MET A 196 -5.12 -1.64 38.35
CA MET A 196 -4.51 -0.46 38.95
C MET A 196 -5.38 0.15 40.05
N LYS A 197 -6.70 0.21 39.88
CA LYS A 197 -7.64 0.67 40.93
C LYS A 197 -7.59 -0.25 42.15
N LYS A 198 -7.55 -1.58 41.96
CA LYS A 198 -7.40 -2.53 43.07
C LYS A 198 -6.05 -2.39 43.78
N ILE A 199 -4.96 -2.19 43.04
CA ILE A 199 -3.63 -1.95 43.62
C ILE A 199 -3.64 -0.69 44.49
N ARG A 200 -4.19 0.42 43.97
CA ARG A 200 -4.30 1.67 44.75
C ARG A 200 -5.15 1.49 46.01
N TYR A 201 -6.30 0.83 45.88
CA TYR A 201 -7.18 0.54 47.02
C TYR A 201 -6.51 -0.36 48.08
N VAL A 202 -5.69 -1.34 47.65
CA VAL A 202 -4.94 -2.20 48.56
C VAL A 202 -3.84 -1.42 49.28
N ILE A 203 -3.12 -0.54 48.59
CA ILE A 203 -2.07 0.30 49.19
C ILE A 203 -2.68 1.22 50.26
N GLU A 204 -3.72 1.98 49.90
CA GLU A 204 -4.39 2.94 50.80
C GLU A 204 -4.97 2.24 52.04
N LYS A 205 -5.64 1.11 51.86
CA LYS A 205 -6.26 0.36 52.97
C LYS A 205 -5.26 -0.41 53.84
N ASN A 206 -4.05 -0.67 53.34
CA ASN A 206 -2.97 -1.29 54.10
C ASN A 206 -2.28 -0.22 54.96
N GLU A 207 -1.95 0.94 54.39
CA GLU A 207 -1.31 2.06 55.08
C GLU A 207 -2.11 2.54 56.31
N ASP A 208 -3.41 2.74 56.15
CA ASP A 208 -4.28 3.23 57.23
C ASP A 208 -4.38 2.29 58.43
N LYS A 209 -4.35 0.97 58.21
CA LYS A 209 -4.53 -0.02 59.27
C LYS A 209 -3.30 -0.17 60.15
N TYR A 210 -2.10 -0.18 59.56
CA TYR A 210 -0.86 -0.31 60.32
C TYR A 210 -0.50 1.01 61.01
N SER A 211 -0.74 2.15 60.36
CA SER A 211 -0.54 3.48 60.97
C SER A 211 -1.45 3.70 62.17
N SER A 212 -2.76 3.41 62.03
CA SER A 212 -3.73 3.59 63.13
C SER A 212 -3.46 2.68 64.33
N CYS A 213 -3.02 1.44 64.11
CA CYS A 213 -2.66 0.51 65.18
C CYS A 213 -1.43 0.99 65.95
N CYS A 214 -0.41 1.48 65.24
CA CYS A 214 0.81 2.02 65.84
C CYS A 214 0.53 3.25 66.72
N ILE A 215 -0.30 4.19 66.22
CA ILE A 215 -0.70 5.39 66.98
C ILE A 215 -1.47 4.99 68.25
N ALA A 216 -2.42 4.05 68.16
CA ALA A 216 -3.18 3.59 69.32
C ALA A 216 -2.28 2.92 70.38
N ALA A 217 -1.30 2.12 69.96
CA ALA A 217 -0.33 1.49 70.86
C ALA A 217 0.55 2.54 71.57
N LEU A 218 1.03 3.56 70.86
CA LEU A 218 1.82 4.65 71.43
C LEU A 218 1.04 5.46 72.47
N ILE A 219 -0.24 5.77 72.20
CA ILE A 219 -1.12 6.47 73.14
C ILE A 219 -1.33 5.64 74.41
N PHE A 220 -1.56 4.34 74.28
CA PHE A 220 -1.76 3.45 75.43
C PHE A 220 -0.52 3.41 76.34
N VAL A 221 0.68 3.28 75.75
CA VAL A 221 1.94 3.31 76.50
C VAL A 221 2.12 4.65 77.20
N LEU A 222 1.81 5.77 76.53
CA LEU A 222 1.88 7.10 77.13
C LEU A 222 0.93 7.25 78.33
N ILE A 223 -0.29 6.75 78.23
CA ILE A 223 -1.26 6.75 79.35
C ILE A 223 -0.73 5.92 80.52
N LEU A 224 -0.17 4.73 80.27
CA LEU A 224 0.41 3.90 81.32
C LEU A 224 1.58 4.60 82.04
N LEU A 225 2.46 5.26 81.29
CA LEU A 225 3.54 6.05 81.87
C LEU A 225 3.01 7.21 82.72
N LEU A 226 1.96 7.90 82.27
CA LEU A 226 1.33 8.99 83.01
C LEU A 226 0.72 8.48 84.33
N ILE A 227 -0.02 7.37 84.30
CA ILE A 227 -0.59 6.75 85.52
C ILE A 227 0.53 6.35 86.49
N LEU A 228 1.60 5.73 85.99
CA LEU A 228 2.74 5.34 86.81
C LEU A 228 3.38 6.54 87.51
N VAL A 229 3.53 7.66 86.80
CA VAL A 229 4.08 8.91 87.36
C VAL A 229 3.14 9.59 88.37
N ILE A 230 1.82 9.45 88.24
CA ILE A 230 0.87 10.00 89.23
C ILE A 230 0.79 9.15 90.49
N VAL A 231 0.94 7.82 90.36
CA VAL A 231 0.82 6.88 91.48
C VAL A 231 2.12 6.82 92.32
N LEU A 232 3.27 7.10 91.70
CA LEU A 232 4.61 7.02 92.30
C LEU A 232 5.08 8.40 92.78
#